data_AF-A0A3P9J310-F1
#
_entry.id   AF-A0A3P9J310-F1
#
_cell.length_a   1.000
_cell.length_b   1.000
_cell.length_c   1.000
_cell.angle_alpha   90.00
_cell.angle_beta   90.00
_cell.angle_gamma   90.00
#
_symmetry.space_group_name_H-M   'P 1'
#
loop_
_entity.id
_entity.type
_entity.pdbx_description
1 polymer ?
#
loop_
_entity_poly.entity_id
_entity_poly.type
_entity_poly.pdbx_seq_one_letter_code
_entity_poly.pdbx_strand_id
1 'polypeptide(L)'
;MIMVPEEVETAEIEETIQTVKCLGRVRLRGRMFHPTQNCVMVLCECKEDCNENVPPEVFHAGSETSWPIITLSEAPAPRDFSFNLKALMDAEGKTMNDIKGLLPESVPQVSATESILQAVGDFLQKAQKPQLEGGYRRLRLFSGNMPVPPNEEPFDQWLEQAWLMVEESEGTEKEKRRRLVESLKGPPLEIAKSIREADPEANPTVYLEALESSFGTAESGDDLYFAFRLMRQQPTEKLSDFLRRLERALSKVVQRGGFSADYKDVLNATPVSTILSNEHSGETELAPLKKQVKRLQQKVAQRDMVPETSAKPTSVTAVEVKQKTNPPSRNRQQSDEQFCYRCGEKGHFMAKCRNSENQTKVINQKAHPINKDDERESKYRYQFYLRHKLSDQARSTDFLNSSWNP
;
A
#
# COMPACT_ATOMS: atom_id res chain seq x y z
N MET A 1 -35.04 8.61 26.21
CA MET A 1 -34.87 7.31 26.91
C MET A 1 -35.79 7.30 28.12
N ILE A 2 -36.40 6.19 28.50
CA ILE A 2 -37.33 6.11 29.64
C ILE A 2 -36.96 4.95 30.57
N MET A 3 -37.20 5.09 31.87
CA MET A 3 -37.08 4.00 32.84
C MET A 3 -38.46 3.42 33.16
N VAL A 4 -38.64 2.11 32.96
CA VAL A 4 -39.92 1.41 33.19
C VAL A 4 -39.71 0.14 34.03
N PRO A 5 -40.73 -0.34 34.76
CA PRO A 5 -40.69 -1.66 35.42
C PRO A 5 -40.48 -2.82 34.42
N GLU A 6 -40.00 -3.96 34.90
CA GLU A 6 -39.68 -5.11 34.04
C GLU A 6 -40.93 -5.76 33.43
N GLU A 7 -42.05 -5.65 34.15
CA GLU A 7 -43.32 -6.33 33.86
C GLU A 7 -44.15 -5.66 32.76
N VAL A 8 -43.75 -4.46 32.31
CA VAL A 8 -44.52 -3.67 31.33
C VAL A 8 -44.21 -4.12 29.90
N GLU A 9 -45.26 -4.36 29.10
CA GLU A 9 -45.13 -4.78 27.71
C GLU A 9 -44.78 -3.62 26.77
N THR A 10 -44.17 -3.93 25.64
CA THR A 10 -43.72 -2.91 24.67
C THR A 10 -44.87 -2.05 24.13
N ALA A 11 -46.04 -2.64 23.91
CA ALA A 11 -47.21 -1.92 23.40
C ALA A 11 -47.73 -0.89 24.41
N GLU A 12 -47.74 -1.26 25.69
CA GLU A 12 -48.16 -0.41 26.80
C GLU A 12 -47.17 0.74 27.04
N ILE A 13 -45.87 0.49 26.84
CA ILE A 13 -44.84 1.53 26.88
C ILE A 13 -45.04 2.55 25.75
N GLU A 14 -45.29 2.08 24.53
CA GLU A 14 -45.52 2.96 23.38
C GLU A 14 -46.78 3.80 23.55
N GLU A 15 -47.90 3.19 23.99
CA GLU A 15 -49.17 3.89 24.24
C GLU A 15 -49.00 4.99 25.29
N THR A 16 -48.30 4.69 26.38
CA THR A 16 -48.09 5.62 27.49
C THR A 16 -47.23 6.79 27.07
N ILE A 17 -46.13 6.56 26.35
CA ILE A 17 -45.25 7.65 25.89
C ILE A 17 -45.92 8.48 24.79
N GLN A 18 -46.80 7.86 23.99
CA GLN A 18 -47.58 8.55 22.97
C GLN A 18 -48.61 9.53 23.57
N THR A 19 -48.93 9.45 24.88
CA THR A 19 -49.72 10.49 25.56
C THR A 19 -49.01 11.84 25.60
N VAL A 20 -47.67 11.83 25.52
CA VAL A 20 -46.84 13.03 25.46
C VAL A 20 -46.89 13.62 24.05
N LYS A 21 -47.82 14.56 23.85
CA LYS A 21 -48.17 15.13 22.53
C LYS A 21 -46.99 15.68 21.73
N CYS A 22 -45.93 16.17 22.39
CA CYS A 22 -44.76 16.73 21.71
C CYS A 22 -43.83 15.67 21.08
N LEU A 23 -43.98 14.38 21.43
CA LEU A 23 -43.21 13.26 20.87
C LEU A 23 -43.91 12.60 19.66
N GLY A 24 -45.18 12.95 19.44
CA GLY A 24 -46.11 12.38 18.46
C GLY A 24 -46.04 10.86 18.34
N ARG A 25 -45.64 10.31 17.19
CA ARG A 25 -45.63 8.85 17.00
C ARG A 25 -44.35 8.25 17.59
N VAL A 26 -44.53 7.35 18.56
CA VAL A 26 -43.45 6.73 19.32
C VAL A 26 -43.29 5.28 18.89
N ARG A 27 -42.05 4.81 18.75
CA ARG A 27 -41.70 3.40 18.54
C ARG A 27 -40.55 2.99 19.42
N LEU A 28 -40.66 1.85 20.07
CA LEU A 28 -39.60 1.28 20.87
C LEU A 28 -38.51 0.71 19.96
N ARG A 29 -37.27 1.16 20.15
CA ARG A 29 -36.09 0.73 19.37
C ARG A 29 -35.11 -0.12 20.17
N GLY A 30 -35.03 0.08 21.48
CA GLY A 30 -34.10 -0.65 22.34
C GLY A 30 -34.63 -0.84 23.74
N ARG A 31 -34.27 -1.98 24.35
CA ARG A 31 -34.62 -2.35 25.72
C ARG A 31 -33.37 -2.89 26.41
N MET A 32 -33.02 -2.36 27.57
CA MET A 32 -31.84 -2.73 28.33
C MET A 32 -32.17 -2.76 29.82
N PHE A 33 -31.84 -3.85 30.51
CA PHE A 33 -32.02 -3.94 31.95
C PHE A 33 -30.95 -3.13 32.70
N HIS A 34 -31.35 -2.36 33.71
CA HIS A 34 -30.48 -1.56 34.58
C HIS A 34 -30.33 -2.26 35.95
N PRO A 35 -29.22 -2.96 36.22
CA PRO A 35 -29.09 -3.82 37.41
C PRO A 35 -29.14 -3.06 38.74
N THR A 36 -28.58 -1.84 38.80
CA THR A 36 -28.50 -1.08 40.05
C THR A 36 -29.81 -0.43 40.48
N GLN A 37 -30.73 -0.18 39.54
CA GLN A 37 -32.04 0.42 39.79
C GLN A 37 -33.19 -0.59 39.65
N ASN A 38 -32.86 -1.85 39.31
CA ASN A 38 -33.80 -2.94 39.09
C ASN A 38 -34.98 -2.55 38.19
N CYS A 39 -34.67 -1.89 37.08
CA CYS A 39 -35.66 -1.40 36.12
C CYS A 39 -35.12 -1.52 34.70
N VAL A 40 -35.97 -1.26 33.71
CA VAL A 40 -35.62 -1.36 32.31
C VAL A 40 -35.47 0.03 31.70
N MET A 41 -34.32 0.28 31.10
CA MET A 41 -34.07 1.41 30.19
C MET A 41 -34.64 1.11 28.81
N VAL A 42 -35.48 2.01 28.32
CA VAL A 42 -36.10 1.91 27.01
C VAL A 42 -35.69 3.09 26.14
N LEU A 43 -35.22 2.77 24.94
CA LEU A 43 -34.95 3.74 23.89
C LEU A 43 -36.15 3.80 22.94
N CYS A 44 -36.78 4.97 22.86
CA CYS A 44 -37.88 5.24 21.96
C CYS A 44 -37.45 6.19 20.84
N GLU A 45 -37.80 5.85 19.60
CA GLU A 45 -37.77 6.75 18.46
C GLU A 45 -39.09 7.52 18.41
N CYS A 46 -39.00 8.84 18.26
CA CYS A 46 -40.13 9.75 18.15
C CYS A 46 -40.15 10.32 16.73
N LYS A 47 -41.34 10.63 16.19
CA LYS A 47 -41.47 11.20 14.85
C LYS A 47 -41.10 12.69 14.81
N GLU A 48 -41.32 13.39 15.92
CA GLU A 48 -41.07 14.83 16.07
C GLU A 48 -39.72 15.09 16.77
N ASP A 49 -39.01 16.12 16.32
CA ASP A 49 -37.76 16.56 16.94
C ASP A 49 -38.03 17.13 18.34
N CYS A 50 -37.44 16.49 19.35
CA CYS A 50 -37.71 16.74 20.75
C CYS A 50 -36.94 17.97 21.27
N ASN A 51 -37.46 19.19 21.03
CA ASN A 51 -36.88 20.42 21.59
C ASN A 51 -37.65 20.91 22.81
N GLU A 52 -36.93 21.00 23.94
CA GLU A 52 -37.20 21.65 25.25
C GLU A 52 -38.55 21.39 25.98
N ASN A 53 -39.56 20.81 25.33
CA ASN A 53 -40.93 20.68 25.86
C ASN A 53 -41.31 19.25 26.26
N VAL A 54 -40.32 18.37 26.45
CA VAL A 54 -40.58 16.99 26.90
C VAL A 54 -40.70 16.99 28.43
N PRO A 55 -41.80 16.47 29.00
CA PRO A 55 -41.95 16.40 30.45
C PRO A 55 -40.89 15.45 31.04
N PRO A 56 -40.37 15.74 32.25
CA PRO A 56 -39.36 14.91 32.90
C PRO A 56 -39.90 13.53 33.32
N GLU A 57 -41.22 13.38 33.45
CA GLU A 57 -41.89 12.13 33.82
C GLU A 57 -43.19 11.98 33.04
N VAL A 58 -43.56 10.75 32.70
CA VAL A 58 -44.88 10.38 32.15
C VAL A 58 -45.62 9.51 33.15
N PHE A 59 -46.93 9.70 33.27
CA PHE A 59 -47.75 8.87 34.17
C PHE A 59 -48.32 7.67 33.41
N HIS A 60 -48.13 6.47 33.98
CA HIS A 60 -48.75 5.26 33.49
C HIS A 60 -50.18 5.12 34.04
N ALA A 61 -51.18 5.03 33.15
CA ALA A 61 -52.58 4.98 33.54
C ALA A 61 -52.98 3.71 34.30
N GLY A 62 -52.26 2.59 34.12
CA GLY A 62 -52.58 1.29 34.70
C GLY A 62 -51.90 0.97 36.04
N SER A 63 -50.82 1.66 36.41
CA SER A 63 -49.97 1.27 37.56
C SER A 63 -49.72 2.38 38.58
N GLU A 64 -50.32 3.57 38.43
CA GLU A 64 -50.08 4.76 39.28
C GLU A 64 -48.59 5.15 39.42
N THR A 65 -47.70 4.62 38.58
CA THR A 65 -46.27 4.92 38.61
C THR A 65 -45.93 5.96 37.54
N SER A 66 -45.06 6.91 37.91
CA SER A 66 -44.45 7.83 36.97
C SER A 66 -43.15 7.23 36.42
N TRP A 67 -42.94 7.36 35.11
CA TRP A 67 -41.76 6.87 34.42
C TRP A 67 -40.90 8.07 34.01
N PRO A 68 -39.64 8.16 34.48
CA PRO A 68 -38.77 9.27 34.15
C PRO A 68 -38.33 9.22 32.69
N ILE A 69 -38.45 10.35 32.00
CA ILE A 69 -37.97 10.57 30.64
C ILE A 69 -36.64 11.28 30.70
N ILE A 70 -35.61 10.60 30.21
CA ILE A 70 -34.25 11.10 30.08
C ILE A 70 -34.08 11.63 28.65
N THR A 71 -33.98 12.95 28.54
CA THR A 71 -33.58 13.66 27.32
C THR A 71 -32.10 14.00 27.38
N LEU A 72 -31.39 13.78 26.29
CA LEU A 72 -30.04 14.31 26.12
C LEU A 72 -30.19 15.73 25.57
N SER A 73 -30.26 16.71 26.46
CA SER A 73 -30.10 18.10 26.04
C SER A 73 -28.65 18.28 25.60
N GLU A 74 -28.45 18.72 24.37
CA GLU A 74 -27.16 19.23 23.91
C GLU A 74 -26.71 20.28 24.92
N ALA A 75 -25.59 20.03 25.61
CA ALA A 75 -25.09 20.95 26.61
C ALA A 75 -24.94 22.32 25.93
N PRO A 76 -25.56 23.40 26.45
CA PRO A 76 -25.34 24.71 25.88
C PRO A 76 -23.84 24.95 25.89
N ALA A 77 -23.28 25.30 24.71
CA ALA A 77 -21.87 25.62 24.57
C ALA A 77 -21.41 26.43 25.79
N PRO A 78 -20.27 26.08 26.43
CA PRO A 78 -19.86 26.70 27.67
C PRO A 78 -19.86 28.21 27.47
N ARG A 79 -20.83 28.90 28.10
CA ARG A 79 -20.96 30.36 27.97
C ARG A 79 -19.65 30.95 28.47
N ASP A 80 -18.96 31.67 27.59
CA ASP A 80 -17.68 32.29 27.90
C ASP A 80 -17.76 33.02 29.24
N PHE A 81 -16.81 32.76 30.15
CA PHE A 81 -16.72 33.43 31.46
C PHE A 81 -16.88 34.95 31.33
N SER A 82 -16.37 35.53 30.24
CA SER A 82 -16.52 36.93 29.87
C SER A 82 -17.98 37.40 29.83
N PHE A 83 -18.89 36.58 29.27
CA PHE A 83 -20.31 36.89 29.20
C PHE A 83 -20.97 36.86 30.58
N ASN A 84 -20.67 35.85 31.39
CA ASN A 84 -21.21 35.75 32.76
C ASN A 84 -20.70 36.88 33.66
N LEU A 85 -19.40 37.23 33.54
CA LEU A 85 -18.80 38.33 34.28
C LEU A 85 -19.46 39.66 33.90
N LYS A 86 -19.67 39.91 32.60
CA LYS A 86 -20.33 41.11 32.12
C LYS A 86 -21.78 41.21 32.62
N ALA A 87 -22.55 40.12 32.54
CA ALA A 87 -23.93 40.09 33.02
C ALA A 87 -24.03 40.33 34.54
N LEU A 88 -23.12 39.76 35.33
CA LEU A 88 -23.05 40.01 36.78
C LEU A 88 -22.72 41.48 37.08
N MET A 89 -21.76 42.05 36.37
CA MET A 89 -21.37 43.45 36.52
C MET A 89 -22.51 44.41 36.18
N ASP A 90 -23.24 44.14 35.09
CA ASP A 90 -24.40 44.92 34.68
C ASP A 90 -25.54 44.81 35.72
N ALA A 91 -25.77 43.62 36.29
CA ALA A 91 -26.79 43.40 37.33
C ALA A 91 -26.44 44.10 38.66
N GLU A 92 -25.14 44.17 38.99
CA GLU A 92 -24.63 44.81 40.20
C GLU A 92 -24.35 46.32 40.01
N GLY A 93 -24.57 46.86 38.81
CA GLY A 93 -24.30 48.26 38.47
C GLY A 93 -22.82 48.65 38.54
N LYS A 94 -21.91 47.69 38.41
CA LYS A 94 -20.45 47.86 38.53
C LYS A 94 -19.79 47.88 37.16
N THR A 95 -18.72 48.64 37.03
CA THR A 95 -17.98 48.82 35.77
C THR A 95 -16.61 48.13 35.81
N MET A 96 -15.99 47.91 34.64
CA MET A 96 -14.66 47.28 34.57
C MET A 96 -13.57 48.10 35.30
N ASN A 97 -13.81 49.39 35.54
CA ASN A 97 -12.91 50.25 36.28
C ASN A 97 -12.93 49.97 37.79
N ASP A 98 -14.07 49.52 38.32
CA ASP A 98 -14.21 49.16 39.73
C ASP A 98 -13.41 47.88 40.05
N ILE A 99 -13.27 46.99 39.07
CA ILE A 99 -12.41 45.80 39.18
C ILE A 99 -10.93 46.18 39.08
N LYS A 100 -10.57 47.11 38.18
CA LYS A 100 -9.20 47.60 38.05
C LYS A 100 -8.69 48.29 39.32
N GLY A 101 -9.57 48.96 40.07
CA GLY A 101 -9.22 49.59 41.36
C GLY A 101 -9.02 48.60 42.51
N LEU A 102 -9.46 47.34 42.37
CA LEU A 102 -9.27 46.27 43.37
C LEU A 102 -8.03 45.42 43.11
N LEU A 103 -7.40 45.55 41.93
CA LEU A 103 -6.11 44.95 41.63
C LEU A 103 -5.02 45.83 42.25
N PRO A 104 -4.08 45.28 43.04
CA PRO A 104 -2.99 46.07 43.60
C PRO A 104 -2.21 46.68 42.43
N GLU A 105 -2.09 48.01 42.46
CA GLU A 105 -1.34 48.80 41.49
C GLU A 105 0.09 48.25 41.42
N SER A 106 0.41 47.54 40.34
CA SER A 106 1.68 46.85 40.19
C SER A 106 2.80 47.87 39.94
N VAL A 107 3.42 48.32 41.01
CA VAL A 107 4.80 48.83 40.98
C VAL A 107 5.69 47.68 40.46
N PRO A 108 6.59 47.92 39.49
CA PRO A 108 7.40 46.85 38.89
C PRO A 108 8.47 46.38 39.88
N GLN A 109 8.13 45.37 40.67
CA GLN A 109 9.08 44.45 41.28
C GLN A 109 8.87 43.12 40.60
N VAL A 110 9.78 42.77 39.68
CA VAL A 110 9.93 41.41 39.14
C VAL A 110 10.25 40.52 40.33
N SER A 111 9.20 39.98 40.95
CA SER A 111 9.35 39.07 42.06
C SER A 111 9.99 37.80 41.52
N ALA A 112 11.03 37.28 42.18
CA ALA A 112 11.71 36.05 41.78
C ALA A 112 10.73 34.89 41.52
N THR A 113 9.55 34.92 42.14
CA THR A 113 8.42 34.03 41.87
C THR A 113 7.87 34.11 40.46
N GLU A 114 7.82 35.28 39.81
CA GLU A 114 7.38 35.41 38.42
C GLU A 114 8.44 34.88 37.44
N SER A 115 9.73 35.10 37.70
CA SER A 115 10.81 34.46 36.92
C SER A 115 10.85 32.95 37.13
N ILE A 116 10.53 32.45 38.32
CA ILE A 116 10.41 31.01 38.59
C ILE A 116 9.15 30.46 37.92
N LEU A 117 8.01 31.14 38.01
CA LEU A 117 6.76 30.71 37.35
C LEU A 117 6.88 30.78 35.83
N GLN A 118 7.59 31.78 35.28
CA GLN A 118 7.92 31.87 33.87
C GLN A 118 8.92 30.78 33.48
N ALA A 119 9.96 30.52 34.26
CA ALA A 119 10.90 29.44 33.99
C ALA A 119 10.25 28.06 34.11
N VAL A 120 9.32 27.86 35.06
CA VAL A 120 8.50 26.66 35.21
C VAL A 120 7.47 26.58 34.08
N GLY A 121 6.91 27.70 33.63
CA GLY A 121 6.02 27.81 32.48
C GLY A 121 6.74 27.46 31.19
N ASP A 122 7.92 28.03 30.95
CA ASP A 122 8.80 27.75 29.82
C ASP A 122 9.34 26.32 29.88
N PHE A 123 9.61 25.78 31.08
CA PHE A 123 9.99 24.39 31.28
C PHE A 123 8.82 23.45 31.03
N LEU A 124 7.61 23.76 31.53
CA LEU A 124 6.39 23.01 31.25
C LEU A 124 6.00 23.12 29.78
N GLN A 125 6.30 24.21 29.10
CA GLN A 125 6.06 24.41 27.67
C GLN A 125 7.14 23.68 26.83
N LYS A 126 8.40 23.62 27.30
CA LYS A 126 9.45 22.76 26.72
C LYS A 126 9.25 21.27 27.01
N ALA A 127 8.68 20.93 28.17
CA ALA A 127 8.33 19.58 28.56
C ALA A 127 6.99 19.14 27.95
N GLN A 128 6.10 20.08 27.66
CA GLN A 128 5.06 20.00 26.63
C GLN A 128 5.67 20.21 25.24
N LYS A 129 6.72 19.46 24.93
CA LYS A 129 6.70 18.86 23.59
C LYS A 129 5.40 18.08 23.56
N PRO A 130 4.49 18.30 22.60
CA PRO A 130 3.29 17.51 22.55
C PRO A 130 3.71 16.03 22.52
N GLN A 131 3.48 15.34 23.64
CA GLN A 131 3.06 13.94 23.64
C GLN A 131 1.60 13.86 23.16
N LEU A 132 1.16 14.83 22.36
CA LEU A 132 0.30 14.59 21.23
C LEU A 132 1.12 13.82 20.17
N GLU A 133 1.49 12.58 20.49
CA GLU A 133 1.54 11.56 19.44
C GLU A 133 0.07 11.42 18.99
N GLY A 134 -0.37 12.32 18.11
CA GLY A 134 -1.62 12.16 17.40
C GLY A 134 -1.55 10.82 16.70
N GLY A 135 -2.35 9.86 17.16
CA GLY A 135 -2.75 8.61 16.49
C GLY A 135 -1.69 7.57 16.11
N TYR A 136 -0.49 7.98 15.71
CA TYR A 136 0.48 7.14 15.01
C TYR A 136 1.58 6.72 15.97
N ARG A 137 1.53 5.44 16.36
CA ARG A 137 2.59 4.82 17.17
C ARG A 137 3.92 5.00 16.46
N ARG A 138 4.97 5.29 17.25
CA ARG A 138 6.38 5.21 16.81
C ARG A 138 6.63 3.98 15.91
N LEU A 139 7.23 4.21 14.74
CA LEU A 139 7.63 3.14 13.81
C LEU A 139 8.49 2.09 14.51
N ARG A 140 8.23 0.81 14.20
CA ARG A 140 9.08 -0.29 14.65
C ARG A 140 10.43 -0.26 13.95
N LEU A 141 11.39 -1.00 14.50
CA LEU A 141 12.74 -1.07 13.95
C LEU A 141 12.79 -1.95 12.70
N PHE A 142 13.60 -1.55 11.73
CA PHE A 142 13.88 -2.29 10.50
C PHE A 142 15.39 -2.32 10.20
N SER A 143 15.97 -3.52 10.08
CA SER A 143 17.39 -3.72 9.76
C SER A 143 17.68 -4.32 8.38
N GLY A 144 16.66 -4.80 7.66
CA GLY A 144 16.83 -5.52 6.39
C GLY A 144 17.38 -6.95 6.51
N ASN A 145 17.51 -7.48 7.73
CA ASN A 145 18.02 -8.84 7.95
C ASN A 145 16.96 -9.92 7.69
N MET A 146 17.38 -11.04 7.10
CA MET A 146 16.56 -12.24 6.90
C MET A 146 17.21 -13.47 7.55
N PRO A 147 16.51 -14.23 8.41
CA PRO A 147 15.13 -14.03 8.86
C PRO A 147 14.98 -12.79 9.77
N VAL A 148 13.78 -12.20 9.79
CA VAL A 148 13.48 -10.98 10.56
C VAL A 148 13.65 -11.24 12.07
N PRO A 149 14.42 -10.41 12.80
CA PRO A 149 14.57 -10.54 14.25
C PRO A 149 13.22 -10.42 14.99
N PRO A 150 13.03 -11.06 16.17
CA PRO A 150 11.75 -11.11 16.88
C PRO A 150 11.16 -9.76 17.32
N ASN A 151 11.99 -8.72 17.36
CA ASN A 151 11.66 -7.36 17.79
C ASN A 151 11.58 -6.36 16.61
N GLU A 152 11.69 -6.83 15.38
CA GLU A 152 11.68 -6.03 14.16
C GLU A 152 10.49 -6.40 13.27
N GLU A 153 10.15 -5.52 12.35
CA GLU A 153 9.10 -5.76 11.35
C GLU A 153 9.69 -6.19 10.00
N PRO A 154 8.99 -7.05 9.25
CA PRO A 154 9.35 -7.34 7.86
C PRO A 154 9.21 -6.07 7.02
N PHE A 155 10.02 -5.98 5.95
CA PHE A 155 10.12 -4.75 5.15
C PHE A 155 8.76 -4.23 4.65
N ASP A 156 7.95 -5.09 4.03
CA ASP A 156 6.64 -4.71 3.48
C ASP A 156 5.75 -4.04 4.54
N GLN A 157 5.69 -4.61 5.75
CA GLN A 157 4.84 -4.11 6.83
C GLN A 157 5.37 -2.81 7.44
N TRP A 158 6.69 -2.72 7.61
CA TRP A 158 7.32 -1.50 8.08
C TRP A 158 7.13 -0.35 7.07
N LEU A 159 7.25 -0.64 5.77
CA LEU A 159 7.10 0.34 4.69
C LEU A 159 5.68 0.91 4.64
N GLU A 160 4.66 0.05 4.76
CA GLU A 160 3.25 0.47 4.86
C GLU A 160 3.03 1.42 6.05
N GLN A 161 3.55 1.07 7.24
CA GLN A 161 3.46 1.96 8.41
C GLN A 161 4.20 3.28 8.20
N ALA A 162 5.35 3.25 7.53
CA ALA A 162 6.17 4.42 7.28
C ALA A 162 5.49 5.40 6.31
N TRP A 163 4.84 4.90 5.26
CA TRP A 163 4.01 5.72 4.36
C TRP A 163 2.84 6.37 5.10
N LEU A 164 2.06 5.59 5.85
CA LEU A 164 0.96 6.11 6.66
C LEU A 164 1.42 7.19 7.64
N MET A 165 2.56 6.97 8.30
CA MET A 165 3.14 7.96 9.22
C MET A 165 3.55 9.25 8.47
N VAL A 166 4.13 9.16 7.28
CA VAL A 166 4.53 10.34 6.50
C VAL A 166 3.32 11.11 5.97
N GLU A 167 2.28 10.41 5.51
CA GLU A 167 1.08 11.01 4.93
C GLU A 167 0.17 11.64 6.00
N GLU A 168 -0.06 10.93 7.10
CA GLU A 168 -1.12 11.29 8.06
C GLU A 168 -0.61 12.07 9.28
N SER A 169 0.72 12.16 9.50
CA SER A 169 1.25 12.95 10.63
C SER A 169 1.31 14.45 10.36
N GLU A 170 0.81 15.24 11.31
CA GLU A 170 0.82 16.72 11.30
C GLU A 170 2.22 17.33 11.59
N GLY A 171 3.29 16.52 11.58
CA GLY A 171 4.65 16.96 11.87
C GLY A 171 5.32 17.67 10.69
N THR A 172 6.34 18.49 10.98
CA THR A 172 7.21 19.04 9.92
C THR A 172 7.94 17.92 9.18
N GLU A 173 8.30 18.14 7.91
CA GLU A 173 9.08 17.17 7.11
C GLU A 173 10.39 16.76 7.81
N LYS A 174 11.03 17.69 8.53
CA LYS A 174 12.21 17.41 9.35
C LYS A 174 11.94 16.40 10.47
N GLU A 175 10.78 16.48 11.11
CA GLU A 175 10.36 15.56 12.16
C GLU A 175 10.01 14.19 11.58
N LYS A 176 9.31 14.15 10.45
CA LYS A 176 9.01 12.91 9.70
C LYS A 176 10.30 12.20 9.28
N ARG A 177 11.26 12.92 8.69
CA ARG A 177 12.61 12.42 8.37
C ARG A 177 13.30 11.83 9.60
N ARG A 178 13.28 12.54 10.72
CA ARG A 178 13.90 12.09 11.97
C ARG A 178 13.29 10.75 12.42
N ARG A 179 11.96 10.63 12.42
CA ARG A 179 11.26 9.40 12.78
C ARG A 179 11.60 8.22 11.85
N LEU A 180 11.68 8.46 10.54
CA LEU A 180 12.14 7.44 9.59
C LEU A 180 13.54 6.97 9.95
N VAL A 181 14.52 7.88 10.04
CA VAL A 181 15.92 7.55 10.32
C VAL A 181 16.09 6.84 11.67
N GLU A 182 15.35 7.23 12.72
CA GLU A 182 15.38 6.59 14.04
C GLU A 182 14.90 5.14 14.03
N SER A 183 14.05 4.77 13.06
CA SER A 183 13.52 3.42 12.94
C SER A 183 14.40 2.47 12.12
N LEU A 184 15.41 3.01 11.42
CA LEU A 184 16.29 2.23 10.55
C LEU A 184 17.57 1.77 11.26
N LYS A 185 18.04 0.58 10.88
CA LYS A 185 19.33 0.01 11.31
C LYS A 185 20.07 -0.59 10.12
N GLY A 186 21.37 -0.82 10.26
CA GLY A 186 22.16 -1.59 9.29
C GLY A 186 22.17 -0.96 7.89
N PRO A 187 22.13 -1.77 6.81
CA PRO A 187 22.16 -1.27 5.44
C PRO A 187 21.06 -0.23 5.11
N PRO A 188 19.79 -0.38 5.55
CA PRO A 188 18.76 0.67 5.39
C PRO A 188 19.17 2.04 5.95
N LEU A 189 19.82 2.06 7.12
CA LEU A 189 20.26 3.31 7.76
C LEU A 189 21.39 3.99 6.95
N GLU A 190 22.26 3.20 6.32
CA GLU A 190 23.32 3.75 5.46
C GLU A 190 22.75 4.43 4.21
N ILE A 191 21.71 3.86 3.59
CA ILE A 191 20.98 4.51 2.49
C ILE A 191 20.41 5.86 2.92
N ALA A 192 19.74 5.90 4.09
CA ALA A 192 19.17 7.13 4.61
C ALA A 192 20.24 8.20 4.91
N LYS A 193 21.43 7.80 5.40
CA LYS A 193 22.56 8.71 5.58
C LYS A 193 23.05 9.27 4.24
N SER A 194 23.23 8.42 3.23
CA SER A 194 23.67 8.87 1.90
C SER A 194 22.70 9.87 1.26
N ILE A 195 21.39 9.68 1.42
CA ILE A 195 20.38 10.64 0.96
C ILE A 195 20.55 11.98 1.68
N ARG A 196 20.69 11.96 3.01
CA ARG A 196 20.85 13.17 3.82
C ARG A 196 22.15 13.92 3.53
N GLU A 197 23.22 13.19 3.18
CA GLU A 197 24.50 13.78 2.78
C GLU A 197 24.41 14.46 1.42
N ALA A 198 23.63 13.92 0.49
CA ALA A 198 23.38 14.51 -0.82
C ALA A 198 22.42 15.72 -0.73
N ASP A 199 21.36 15.59 0.06
CA ASP A 199 20.36 16.64 0.29
C ASP A 199 19.84 16.60 1.75
N PRO A 200 20.27 17.55 2.61
CA PRO A 200 19.81 17.65 4.00
C PRO A 200 18.31 17.92 4.15
N GLU A 201 17.67 18.51 3.15
CA GLU A 201 16.26 18.90 3.16
C GLU A 201 15.37 18.01 2.29
N ALA A 202 15.90 16.86 1.85
CA ALA A 202 15.18 15.87 1.05
C ALA A 202 13.80 15.54 1.65
N ASN A 203 12.79 15.36 0.81
CA ASN A 203 11.47 14.95 1.26
C ASN A 203 11.52 13.52 1.87
N PRO A 204 10.86 13.25 3.02
CA PRO A 204 10.65 11.90 3.56
C PRO A 204 10.27 10.83 2.54
N THR A 205 9.46 11.15 1.52
CA THR A 205 9.08 10.20 0.47
C THR A 205 10.28 9.67 -0.31
N VAL A 206 11.31 10.48 -0.53
CA VAL A 206 12.55 10.08 -1.22
C VAL A 206 13.27 8.98 -0.44
N TYR A 207 13.20 9.00 0.89
CA TYR A 207 13.78 7.94 1.73
C TYR A 207 12.99 6.63 1.55
N LEU A 208 11.67 6.70 1.52
CA LEU A 208 10.80 5.54 1.36
C LEU A 208 10.96 4.91 -0.03
N GLU A 209 10.99 5.71 -1.09
CA GLU A 209 11.21 5.24 -2.46
C GLU A 209 12.59 4.57 -2.63
N ALA A 210 13.64 5.15 -2.04
CA ALA A 210 14.97 4.55 -2.09
C ALA A 210 15.05 3.21 -1.33
N LEU A 211 14.37 3.12 -0.18
CA LEU A 211 14.27 1.88 0.59
C LEU A 211 13.44 0.83 -0.14
N GLU A 212 12.32 1.21 -0.76
CA GLU A 212 11.51 0.32 -1.59
C GLU A 212 12.28 -0.21 -2.79
N SER A 213 13.06 0.66 -3.45
CA SER A 213 13.94 0.24 -4.55
C SER A 213 15.01 -0.75 -4.11
N SER A 214 15.50 -0.66 -2.87
CA SER A 214 16.63 -1.46 -2.38
C SER A 214 16.23 -2.75 -1.66
N PHE A 215 15.12 -2.72 -0.91
CA PHE A 215 14.64 -3.84 -0.08
C PHE A 215 13.29 -4.39 -0.52
N GLY A 216 12.62 -3.70 -1.44
CA GLY A 216 11.35 -4.16 -1.99
C GLY A 216 11.50 -5.43 -2.80
N THR A 217 10.38 -6.12 -2.95
CA THR A 217 10.30 -7.32 -3.77
C THR A 217 10.56 -6.96 -5.23
N ALA A 218 11.62 -7.54 -5.82
CA ALA A 218 11.99 -7.36 -7.24
C ALA A 218 11.02 -8.03 -8.23
N GLU A 219 10.06 -8.82 -7.74
CA GLU A 219 9.03 -9.45 -8.56
C GLU A 219 8.13 -8.37 -9.18
N SER A 220 8.03 -8.43 -10.52
CA SER A 220 7.11 -7.58 -11.27
C SER A 220 5.66 -8.06 -11.09
N GLY A 221 4.70 -7.22 -11.47
CA GLY A 221 3.29 -7.62 -11.53
C GLY A 221 3.06 -8.88 -12.37
N ASP A 222 3.80 -9.04 -13.47
CA ASP A 222 3.73 -10.20 -14.34
C ASP A 222 4.29 -11.46 -13.66
N ASP A 223 5.43 -11.36 -12.96
CA ASP A 223 6.00 -12.49 -12.21
C ASP A 223 5.04 -12.96 -11.11
N LEU A 224 4.43 -12.02 -10.39
CA LEU A 224 3.40 -12.29 -9.39
C LEU A 224 2.16 -12.92 -10.03
N TYR A 225 1.74 -12.47 -11.21
CA TYR A 225 0.61 -13.05 -11.94
C TYR A 225 0.89 -14.51 -12.31
N PHE A 226 2.08 -14.81 -12.83
CA PHE A 226 2.48 -16.19 -13.12
C PHE A 226 2.54 -17.03 -11.86
N ALA A 227 3.11 -16.53 -10.76
CA ALA A 227 3.15 -17.21 -9.48
C ALA A 227 1.73 -17.53 -8.97
N PHE A 228 0.82 -16.54 -9.03
CA PHE A 228 -0.60 -16.69 -8.68
C PHE A 228 -1.28 -17.80 -9.50
N ARG A 229 -1.09 -17.80 -10.83
CA ARG A 229 -1.67 -18.82 -11.72
C ARG A 229 -1.12 -20.23 -11.48
N LEU A 230 0.09 -20.33 -10.93
CA LEU A 230 0.74 -21.59 -10.60
C LEU A 230 0.42 -22.08 -9.17
N MET A 231 -0.32 -21.30 -8.37
CA MET A 231 -0.67 -21.70 -7.01
C MET A 231 -1.57 -22.94 -7.01
N ARG A 232 -1.22 -23.90 -6.17
CA ARG A 232 -2.03 -25.09 -5.91
C ARG A 232 -2.23 -25.27 -4.40
N GLN A 233 -3.35 -25.90 -4.04
CA GLN A 233 -3.60 -26.34 -2.68
C GLN A 233 -2.56 -27.40 -2.30
N GLN A 234 -1.91 -27.23 -1.15
CA GLN A 234 -0.96 -28.22 -0.64
C GLN A 234 -1.71 -29.42 -0.03
N PRO A 235 -1.14 -30.64 -0.04
CA PRO A 235 -1.83 -31.84 0.46
C PRO A 235 -2.31 -31.75 1.92
N THR A 236 -1.66 -30.92 2.74
CA THR A 236 -1.96 -30.72 4.17
C THR A 236 -2.68 -29.40 4.46
N GLU A 237 -3.00 -28.61 3.43
CA GLU A 237 -3.61 -27.29 3.57
C GLU A 237 -5.13 -27.38 3.44
N LYS A 238 -5.87 -26.73 4.36
CA LYS A 238 -7.33 -26.64 4.28
C LYS A 238 -7.74 -25.74 3.11
N LEU A 239 -8.91 -26.00 2.53
CA LEU A 239 -9.43 -25.18 1.42
C LEU A 239 -9.56 -23.70 1.80
N SER A 240 -9.99 -23.41 3.03
CA SER A 240 -10.09 -22.04 3.55
C SER A 240 -8.72 -21.34 3.60
N ASP A 241 -7.67 -22.06 3.98
CA ASP A 241 -6.31 -21.52 4.04
C ASP A 241 -5.74 -21.30 2.63
N PHE A 242 -6.01 -22.23 1.71
CA PHE A 242 -5.65 -22.07 0.30
C PHE A 242 -6.34 -20.87 -0.33
N LEU A 243 -7.65 -20.70 -0.14
CA LEU A 243 -8.39 -19.54 -0.68
C LEU A 243 -7.85 -18.22 -0.12
N ARG A 244 -7.59 -18.14 1.18
CA ARG A 244 -6.98 -16.95 1.80
C ARG A 244 -5.57 -16.67 1.28
N ARG A 245 -4.81 -17.71 0.93
CA ARG A 245 -3.47 -17.56 0.32
C ARG A 245 -3.57 -17.11 -1.14
N LEU A 246 -4.55 -17.64 -1.88
CA LEU A 246 -4.84 -17.27 -3.26
C LEU A 246 -5.31 -15.82 -3.37
N GLU A 247 -6.21 -15.39 -2.49
CA GLU A 247 -6.69 -14.00 -2.40
C GLU A 247 -5.55 -13.02 -2.11
N ARG A 248 -4.70 -13.32 -1.12
CA ARG A 248 -3.53 -12.48 -0.81
C ARG A 248 -2.57 -12.36 -2.00
N ALA A 249 -2.35 -13.44 -2.74
CA ALA A 249 -1.53 -13.40 -3.94
C ALA A 249 -2.19 -12.53 -5.03
N LEU A 250 -3.50 -12.67 -5.25
CA LEU A 250 -4.24 -11.85 -6.19
C LEU A 250 -4.14 -10.36 -5.85
N SER A 251 -4.32 -9.98 -4.58
CA SER A 251 -4.19 -8.58 -4.15
C SER A 251 -2.81 -8.01 -4.50
N LYS A 252 -1.74 -8.79 -4.29
CA LYS A 252 -0.37 -8.39 -4.66
C LYS A 252 -0.20 -8.20 -6.17
N VAL A 253 -0.79 -9.07 -6.99
CA VAL A 253 -0.76 -8.93 -8.46
C VAL A 253 -1.45 -7.64 -8.90
N VAL A 254 -2.62 -7.33 -8.32
CA VAL A 254 -3.37 -6.10 -8.63
C VAL A 254 -2.58 -4.87 -8.23
N GLN A 255 -2.04 -4.83 -7.02
CA GLN A 255 -1.23 -3.72 -6.50
C GLN A 255 0.00 -3.43 -7.39
N ARG A 256 0.64 -4.48 -7.92
CA ARG A 256 1.83 -4.37 -8.78
C ARG A 256 1.49 -4.27 -10.27
N GLY A 257 0.22 -4.14 -10.62
CA GLY A 257 -0.22 -3.91 -12.00
C GLY A 257 0.00 -5.11 -12.93
N GLY A 258 -0.02 -6.34 -12.43
CA GLY A 258 0.11 -7.57 -13.23
C GLY A 258 -1.10 -7.89 -14.13
N PHE A 259 -2.03 -6.96 -14.26
CA PHE A 259 -3.18 -7.04 -15.15
C PHE A 259 -3.18 -5.86 -16.12
N SER A 260 -3.45 -6.15 -17.41
CA SER A 260 -3.67 -5.11 -18.42
C SER A 260 -4.81 -4.17 -18.00
N ALA A 261 -4.72 -2.90 -18.38
CA ALA A 261 -5.65 -1.84 -17.96
C ALA A 261 -7.13 -2.19 -18.19
N ASP A 262 -7.44 -2.99 -19.22
CA ASP A 262 -8.80 -3.48 -19.54
C ASP A 262 -9.45 -4.36 -18.44
N TYR A 263 -8.66 -4.98 -17.56
CA TYR A 263 -9.18 -5.88 -16.51
C TYR A 263 -9.31 -5.22 -15.13
N LYS A 264 -8.81 -3.99 -14.96
CA LYS A 264 -8.78 -3.31 -13.65
C LYS A 264 -10.17 -2.94 -13.15
N ASP A 265 -11.08 -2.55 -14.05
CA ASP A 265 -12.45 -2.15 -13.70
C ASP A 265 -13.35 -3.33 -13.28
N VAL A 266 -13.03 -4.54 -13.73
CA VAL A 266 -13.80 -5.75 -13.41
C VAL A 266 -13.38 -6.37 -12.07
N LEU A 267 -12.10 -6.29 -11.73
CA LEU A 267 -11.52 -6.96 -10.55
C LEU A 267 -11.73 -6.18 -9.24
N ASN A 268 -11.85 -4.86 -9.30
CA ASN A 268 -12.09 -4.03 -8.11
C ASN A 268 -13.50 -4.19 -7.51
N ALA A 269 -14.42 -4.84 -8.25
CA ALA A 269 -15.82 -5.01 -7.86
C ALA A 269 -16.29 -6.48 -7.78
N THR A 270 -15.42 -7.47 -8.01
CA THR A 270 -15.85 -8.88 -8.09
C THR A 270 -15.22 -9.79 -7.02
N PRO A 271 -16.01 -10.64 -6.34
CA PRO A 271 -15.48 -11.64 -5.42
C PRO A 271 -14.66 -12.70 -6.17
N VAL A 272 -13.60 -13.21 -5.52
CA VAL A 272 -12.61 -14.17 -6.06
C VAL A 272 -13.24 -15.40 -6.73
N SER A 273 -14.44 -15.81 -6.30
CA SER A 273 -15.21 -16.91 -6.89
C SER A 273 -15.60 -16.70 -8.36
N THR A 274 -15.82 -15.45 -8.77
CA THR A 274 -16.28 -15.12 -10.13
C THR A 274 -15.12 -15.13 -11.14
N ILE A 275 -13.90 -14.81 -10.70
CA ILE A 275 -12.70 -14.78 -11.55
C ILE A 275 -12.33 -16.19 -12.03
N LEU A 276 -12.55 -17.20 -11.19
CA LEU A 276 -12.33 -18.62 -11.52
C LEU A 276 -13.35 -19.16 -12.55
N SER A 277 -14.41 -18.41 -12.87
CA SER A 277 -15.47 -18.84 -13.79
C SER A 277 -15.32 -18.29 -15.21
N ASN A 278 -14.40 -17.34 -15.46
CA ASN A 278 -14.25 -16.71 -16.78
C ASN A 278 -13.15 -17.37 -17.62
N GLU A 279 -13.31 -18.66 -17.92
CA GLU A 279 -12.36 -19.47 -18.71
C GLU A 279 -12.54 -19.37 -20.24
N HIS A 280 -13.15 -18.32 -20.81
CA HIS A 280 -13.47 -18.32 -22.25
C HIS A 280 -13.10 -17.09 -23.09
N SER A 281 -12.31 -16.14 -22.58
CA SER A 281 -11.91 -14.97 -23.39
C SER A 281 -10.54 -15.11 -24.09
N GLY A 282 -9.68 -16.06 -23.66
CA GLY A 282 -8.30 -16.16 -24.16
C GLY A 282 -8.10 -17.01 -25.44
N GLU A 283 -9.06 -17.85 -25.82
CA GLU A 283 -8.92 -18.72 -27.00
C GLU A 283 -9.19 -18.01 -28.33
N THR A 284 -9.96 -16.92 -28.31
CA THR A 284 -10.33 -16.14 -29.50
C THR A 284 -9.16 -15.40 -30.14
N GLU A 285 -8.13 -15.01 -29.36
CA GLU A 285 -6.92 -14.34 -29.88
C GLU A 285 -5.80 -15.32 -30.25
N LEU A 286 -5.74 -16.50 -29.64
CA LEU A 286 -4.72 -17.51 -29.93
C LEU A 286 -4.92 -18.21 -31.28
N ALA A 287 -6.17 -18.31 -31.75
CA ALA A 287 -6.49 -18.92 -33.04
C ALA A 287 -5.93 -18.14 -34.26
N PRO A 288 -6.12 -16.81 -34.39
CA PRO A 288 -5.54 -16.05 -35.50
C PRO A 288 -4.00 -16.00 -35.42
N LEU A 289 -3.41 -15.87 -34.22
CA LEU A 289 -1.96 -15.81 -34.03
C LEU A 289 -1.29 -17.15 -34.38
N LYS A 290 -1.86 -18.29 -33.97
CA LYS A 290 -1.37 -19.63 -34.37
C LYS A 290 -1.45 -19.83 -35.89
N LYS A 291 -2.50 -19.32 -36.54
CA LYS A 291 -2.66 -19.37 -38.00
C LYS A 291 -1.61 -18.53 -38.71
N GLN A 292 -1.22 -17.39 -38.14
CA GLN A 292 -0.20 -16.49 -38.68
C GLN A 292 1.22 -17.09 -38.53
N VAL A 293 1.53 -17.70 -37.39
CA VAL A 293 2.80 -18.42 -37.17
C VAL A 293 2.96 -19.60 -38.13
N LYS A 294 1.89 -20.39 -38.36
CA LYS A 294 1.92 -21.53 -39.28
C LYS A 294 2.15 -21.09 -40.73
N ARG A 295 1.58 -19.95 -41.14
CA ARG A 295 1.81 -19.32 -42.45
C ARG A 295 3.25 -18.83 -42.62
N LEU A 296 3.85 -18.27 -41.58
CA LEU A 296 5.23 -17.82 -41.60
C LEU A 296 6.21 -19.00 -41.67
N GLN A 297 5.97 -20.07 -40.92
CA GLN A 297 6.77 -21.30 -40.99
C GLN A 297 6.73 -21.93 -42.39
N GLN A 298 5.56 -21.94 -43.05
CA GLN A 298 5.42 -22.47 -44.40
C GLN A 298 6.11 -21.59 -45.47
N LYS A 299 6.16 -20.26 -45.27
CA LYS A 299 6.89 -19.34 -46.15
C LYS A 299 8.41 -19.44 -46.01
N VAL A 300 8.91 -19.83 -44.84
CA VAL A 300 10.33 -20.08 -44.61
C VAL A 300 10.74 -21.41 -45.25
N ALA A 301 9.92 -22.46 -45.11
CA ALA A 301 10.18 -23.77 -45.71
C ALA A 301 10.16 -23.79 -47.26
N GLN A 302 9.47 -22.83 -47.90
CA GLN A 302 9.40 -22.72 -49.36
C GLN A 302 10.53 -21.87 -49.99
N ARG A 303 11.39 -21.24 -49.18
CA ARG A 303 12.51 -20.40 -49.69
C ARG A 303 13.80 -21.17 -50.01
N ASP A 304 13.87 -22.47 -49.72
CA ASP A 304 15.10 -23.27 -49.86
C ASP A 304 15.20 -24.14 -51.13
N MET A 305 14.42 -23.86 -52.20
CA MET A 305 14.51 -24.64 -53.44
C MET A 305 14.39 -23.77 -54.72
N VAL A 306 15.50 -23.13 -55.16
CA VAL A 306 15.80 -22.88 -56.60
C VAL A 306 17.34 -22.89 -56.81
N PRO A 307 17.90 -23.52 -57.87
CA PRO A 307 19.35 -23.68 -58.09
C PRO A 307 20.01 -22.53 -58.87
N GLU A 308 21.34 -22.46 -58.75
CA GLU A 308 22.26 -21.50 -59.37
C GLU A 308 22.15 -21.34 -60.90
N THR A 309 22.38 -20.13 -61.40
CA THR A 309 23.08 -19.91 -62.68
C THR A 309 24.00 -18.68 -62.66
N SER A 310 25.32 -18.97 -62.70
CA SER A 310 26.37 -18.34 -63.52
C SER A 310 26.44 -16.81 -63.68
N ALA A 311 27.53 -16.21 -63.16
CA ALA A 311 28.47 -15.40 -63.97
C ALA A 311 29.81 -15.16 -63.24
N LYS A 312 30.89 -15.15 -64.04
CA LYS A 312 32.33 -15.16 -63.73
C LYS A 312 32.92 -13.78 -63.34
N PRO A 313 34.21 -13.73 -62.92
CA PRO A 313 34.76 -12.72 -62.00
C PRO A 313 35.59 -11.62 -62.68
N THR A 314 35.92 -10.56 -61.93
CA THR A 314 37.04 -9.67 -62.26
C THR A 314 37.93 -9.44 -61.04
N SER A 315 39.19 -9.80 -61.24
CA SER A 315 40.39 -9.66 -60.40
C SER A 315 40.75 -8.21 -60.08
N VAL A 316 41.46 -7.99 -58.96
CA VAL A 316 42.86 -7.51 -58.98
C VAL A 316 43.58 -7.68 -57.63
N THR A 317 44.65 -8.49 -57.73
CA THR A 317 46.00 -8.37 -57.13
C THR A 317 46.24 -8.17 -55.63
N ALA A 318 46.99 -9.15 -55.13
CA ALA A 318 47.70 -9.20 -53.87
C ALA A 318 48.88 -8.23 -53.79
N VAL A 319 49.24 -7.85 -52.56
CA VAL A 319 50.63 -7.65 -52.15
C VAL A 319 50.84 -8.38 -50.83
N GLU A 320 51.62 -9.45 -50.87
CA GLU A 320 52.23 -10.08 -49.70
C GLU A 320 53.34 -9.20 -49.15
N VAL A 321 53.44 -9.07 -47.83
CA VAL A 321 54.74 -8.97 -47.15
C VAL A 321 54.72 -9.95 -45.99
N LYS A 322 55.76 -10.80 -45.97
CA LYS A 322 55.96 -11.93 -45.07
C LYS A 322 57.08 -11.60 -44.09
N GLN A 323 57.05 -12.33 -42.97
CA GLN A 323 58.12 -12.57 -41.97
C GLN A 323 58.23 -11.58 -40.80
N LYS A 324 58.59 -11.98 -39.57
CA LYS A 324 58.63 -13.24 -38.80
C LYS A 324 58.90 -12.79 -37.34
N THR A 325 58.44 -13.59 -36.38
CA THR A 325 59.08 -14.00 -35.10
C THR A 325 58.17 -13.85 -33.87
N ASN A 326 57.75 -14.99 -33.31
CA ASN A 326 57.28 -15.14 -31.93
C ASN A 326 58.46 -15.53 -31.02
N PRO A 327 58.41 -15.13 -29.73
CA PRO A 327 58.53 -16.09 -28.64
C PRO A 327 57.35 -15.96 -27.63
N PRO A 328 57.23 -16.89 -26.66
CA PRO A 328 55.93 -17.47 -26.30
C PRO A 328 55.30 -16.90 -25.02
N SER A 329 54.10 -17.39 -24.73
CA SER A 329 53.42 -17.36 -23.42
C SER A 329 52.40 -16.22 -23.20
N ARG A 330 51.13 -16.53 -23.49
CA ARG A 330 50.14 -16.90 -22.46
C ARG A 330 48.83 -17.19 -23.17
N ASN A 331 48.35 -18.42 -23.00
CA ASN A 331 47.05 -18.86 -23.46
C ASN A 331 45.97 -18.11 -22.67
N ARG A 332 45.63 -16.90 -23.10
CA ARG A 332 44.49 -16.12 -22.61
C ARG A 332 43.41 -16.32 -23.67
N GLN A 333 42.44 -17.18 -23.35
CA GLN A 333 41.23 -17.36 -24.13
C GLN A 333 40.73 -15.97 -24.57
N GLN A 334 40.89 -15.68 -25.86
CA GLN A 334 40.40 -14.45 -26.47
C GLN A 334 38.88 -14.53 -26.42
N SER A 335 38.27 -13.84 -25.47
CA SER A 335 36.84 -13.58 -25.44
C SER A 335 36.45 -12.87 -26.74
N ASP A 336 35.58 -13.50 -27.52
CA ASP A 336 35.05 -13.10 -28.84
C ASP A 336 34.26 -11.76 -28.87
N GLU A 337 34.53 -10.81 -27.98
CA GLU A 337 33.56 -9.74 -27.67
C GLU A 337 34.05 -8.28 -27.75
N GLN A 338 35.31 -8.01 -28.12
CA GLN A 338 35.73 -6.62 -28.28
C GLN A 338 35.68 -6.13 -29.74
N PHE A 339 34.67 -5.29 -30.01
CA PHE A 339 34.48 -4.56 -31.25
C PHE A 339 35.02 -3.12 -31.13
N CYS A 340 35.33 -2.49 -32.25
CA CYS A 340 35.86 -1.13 -32.30
C CYS A 340 34.78 -0.09 -31.97
N TYR A 341 35.00 0.71 -30.91
CA TYR A 341 34.06 1.76 -30.50
C TYR A 341 33.94 2.95 -31.47
N ARG A 342 34.71 2.98 -32.57
CA ARG A 342 34.60 4.01 -33.60
C ARG A 342 33.73 3.59 -34.77
N CYS A 343 33.93 2.37 -35.30
CA CYS A 343 33.27 1.91 -36.52
C CYS A 343 32.34 0.70 -36.32
N GLY A 344 32.38 0.07 -35.13
CA GLY A 344 31.55 -1.10 -34.79
C GLY A 344 32.06 -2.44 -35.31
N GLU A 345 33.20 -2.49 -36.02
CA GLU A 345 33.76 -3.74 -36.57
C GLU A 345 34.63 -4.49 -35.56
N LYS A 346 34.66 -5.83 -35.68
CA LYS A 346 35.43 -6.72 -34.80
C LYS A 346 36.89 -6.83 -35.23
N GLY A 347 37.77 -7.19 -34.30
CA GLY A 347 39.17 -7.53 -34.60
C GLY A 347 40.18 -6.37 -34.54
N HIS A 348 39.75 -5.15 -34.19
CA HIS A 348 40.66 -4.02 -33.96
C HIS A 348 40.08 -3.01 -32.95
N PHE A 349 40.94 -2.14 -32.42
CA PHE A 349 40.58 -1.11 -31.44
C PHE A 349 40.66 0.30 -32.04
N MET A 350 39.96 1.25 -31.42
CA MET A 350 39.85 2.66 -31.86
C MET A 350 41.21 3.30 -32.19
N ALA A 351 42.26 2.96 -31.44
CA ALA A 351 43.62 3.47 -31.63
C ALA A 351 44.27 3.11 -32.99
N LYS A 352 43.76 2.09 -33.69
CA LYS A 352 44.28 1.64 -35.01
C LYS A 352 43.21 1.63 -36.10
N CYS A 353 42.07 2.30 -35.88
CA CYS A 353 40.93 2.29 -36.80
C CYS A 353 41.10 3.32 -37.93
N ARG A 354 41.08 2.86 -39.19
CA ARG A 354 41.07 3.73 -40.39
C ARG A 354 39.66 3.94 -40.98
N ASN A 355 38.65 3.25 -40.44
CA ASN A 355 37.27 3.33 -40.94
C ASN A 355 36.56 4.59 -40.45
N SER A 356 35.59 5.06 -41.23
CA SER A 356 34.70 6.16 -40.85
C SER A 356 33.88 5.80 -39.61
N GLU A 357 33.51 6.83 -38.85
CA GLU A 357 32.75 6.65 -37.62
C GLU A 357 31.34 6.14 -37.92
N ASN A 358 30.90 5.11 -37.19
CA ASN A 358 29.58 4.51 -37.37
C ASN A 358 28.99 4.12 -36.01
N GLN A 359 28.28 5.08 -35.42
CA GLN A 359 27.69 4.96 -34.08
C GLN A 359 26.55 3.94 -34.04
N THR A 360 25.75 3.82 -35.11
CA THR A 360 24.64 2.87 -35.20
C THR A 360 25.11 1.41 -35.10
N LYS A 361 26.22 1.06 -35.75
CA LYS A 361 26.80 -0.29 -35.65
C LYS A 361 27.32 -0.59 -34.25
N VAL A 362 27.94 0.38 -33.58
CA VAL A 362 28.42 0.25 -32.19
C VAL A 362 27.25 0.01 -31.23
N ILE A 363 26.15 0.74 -31.38
CA ILE A 363 24.94 0.55 -30.57
C ILE A 363 24.36 -0.84 -30.80
N ASN A 364 24.22 -1.27 -32.06
CA ASN A 364 23.71 -2.61 -32.39
C ASN A 364 24.61 -3.73 -31.84
N GLN A 365 25.93 -3.52 -31.83
CA GLN A 365 26.88 -4.51 -31.30
C GLN A 365 26.83 -4.61 -29.77
N LYS A 366 26.46 -3.52 -29.07
CA LYS A 366 26.19 -3.52 -27.61
C LYS A 366 24.84 -4.11 -27.25
N ALA A 367 23.81 -3.88 -28.06
CA ALA A 367 22.46 -4.41 -27.84
C ALA A 367 22.36 -5.92 -28.13
N HIS A 368 23.23 -6.45 -29.00
CA HIS A 368 23.23 -7.86 -29.41
C HIS A 368 23.41 -8.87 -28.26
N PRO A 369 24.37 -8.70 -27.32
CA PRO A 369 24.48 -9.61 -26.16
C PRO A 369 23.30 -9.49 -25.19
N ILE A 370 22.80 -8.27 -24.92
CA ILE A 370 21.63 -8.04 -24.04
C ILE A 370 20.38 -8.74 -24.58
N ASN A 371 20.08 -8.56 -25.86
CA ASN A 371 18.95 -9.23 -26.50
C ASN A 371 19.11 -10.76 -26.56
N LYS A 372 20.35 -11.27 -26.60
CA LYS A 372 20.61 -12.72 -26.57
C LYS A 372 20.42 -13.33 -25.19
N ASP A 373 20.72 -12.58 -24.13
CA ASP A 373 20.46 -13.01 -22.76
C ASP A 373 18.95 -12.99 -22.47
N ASP A 374 18.22 -11.94 -22.88
CA ASP A 374 16.76 -11.89 -22.81
C ASP A 374 16.08 -13.02 -23.61
N GLU A 375 16.59 -13.32 -24.81
CA GLU A 375 16.04 -14.40 -25.65
C GLU A 375 16.39 -15.79 -25.08
N ARG A 376 17.55 -15.96 -24.44
CA ARG A 376 17.91 -17.18 -23.70
C ARG A 376 17.02 -17.35 -22.48
N GLU A 377 16.81 -16.31 -21.70
CA GLU A 377 15.96 -16.34 -20.52
C GLU A 377 14.51 -16.62 -20.89
N SER A 378 14.01 -16.00 -21.96
CA SER A 378 12.69 -16.29 -22.53
C SER A 378 12.57 -17.74 -23.02
N LYS A 379 13.62 -18.29 -23.66
CA LYS A 379 13.64 -19.70 -24.08
C LYS A 379 13.69 -20.66 -22.89
N TYR A 380 14.43 -20.34 -21.83
CA TYR A 380 14.44 -21.14 -20.60
C TYR A 380 13.08 -21.09 -19.89
N ARG A 381 12.45 -19.92 -19.78
CA ARG A 381 11.09 -19.75 -19.23
C ARG A 381 10.05 -20.55 -20.05
N TYR A 382 10.14 -20.50 -21.38
CA TYR A 382 9.23 -21.25 -22.26
C TYR A 382 9.47 -22.76 -22.24
N GLN A 383 10.73 -23.21 -22.20
CA GLN A 383 11.05 -24.64 -22.04
C GLN A 383 10.66 -25.17 -20.66
N PHE A 384 10.80 -24.37 -19.61
CA PHE A 384 10.32 -24.72 -18.27
C PHE A 384 8.80 -24.90 -18.27
N TYR A 385 8.06 -23.94 -18.85
CA TYR A 385 6.61 -24.03 -19.04
C TYR A 385 6.20 -25.29 -19.82
N LEU A 386 6.86 -25.59 -20.95
CA LEU A 386 6.56 -26.79 -21.76
C LEU A 386 6.89 -28.09 -21.04
N ARG A 387 8.00 -28.16 -20.29
CA ARG A 387 8.40 -29.35 -19.53
C ARG A 387 7.40 -29.68 -18.44
N HIS A 388 6.87 -28.65 -17.76
CA HIS A 388 5.84 -28.83 -16.75
C HIS A 388 4.49 -29.20 -17.36
N LYS A 389 4.09 -28.57 -18.47
CA LYS A 389 2.85 -28.91 -19.18
C LYS A 389 2.84 -30.35 -19.74
N LEU A 390 3.98 -30.83 -20.24
CA LEU A 390 4.14 -32.22 -20.68
C LEU A 390 4.13 -33.21 -19.50
N SER A 391 4.66 -32.82 -18.33
CA SER A 391 4.57 -33.61 -17.10
C SER A 391 3.14 -33.73 -16.56
N ASP A 392 2.33 -32.69 -16.71
CA ASP A 392 0.90 -32.71 -16.34
C ASP A 392 0.10 -33.61 -17.29
N GLN A 393 0.45 -33.62 -18.58
CA GLN A 393 -0.22 -34.46 -19.57
C GLN A 393 0.13 -35.95 -19.40
N ALA A 394 1.37 -36.28 -19.04
CA ALA A 394 1.79 -37.65 -18.73
C ALA A 394 1.12 -38.21 -17.45
N ARG A 395 0.99 -37.38 -16.40
CA ARG A 395 0.27 -37.80 -15.17
C ARG A 395 -1.24 -37.92 -15.36
N SER A 396 -1.82 -37.13 -16.28
CA SER A 396 -3.24 -37.25 -16.64
C SER A 396 -3.52 -38.52 -17.47
N THR A 397 -2.58 -38.98 -18.29
CA THR A 397 -2.73 -40.26 -19.02
C THR A 397 -2.54 -41.48 -18.10
N ASP A 398 -1.69 -41.39 -17.08
CA ASP A 398 -1.53 -42.45 -16.08
C ASP A 398 -2.77 -42.60 -15.19
N PHE A 399 -3.49 -41.50 -14.91
CA PHE A 399 -4.75 -41.50 -14.16
C PHE A 399 -5.94 -42.05 -14.97
N LEU A 400 -5.91 -41.92 -16.31
CA LEU A 400 -6.94 -42.48 -17.19
C LEU A 400 -6.71 -43.96 -17.49
N ASN A 401 -5.44 -44.41 -17.59
CA ASN A 401 -5.11 -45.82 -17.84
C ASN A 401 -5.23 -46.73 -16.61
N SER A 402 -5.24 -46.17 -15.39
CA SER A 402 -5.48 -46.93 -14.15
C SER A 402 -6.96 -47.06 -13.77
N SER A 403 -7.86 -46.44 -14.55
CA SER A 403 -9.32 -46.47 -14.36
C SER A 403 -10.05 -47.43 -15.30
N TRP A 404 -9.34 -48.04 -16.28
CA TRP A 404 -9.90 -48.98 -17.25
C TRP A 404 -9.00 -50.22 -17.42
N ASN A 405 -8.97 -51.08 -16.42
CA ASN A 405 -8.74 -52.51 -16.64
C ASN A 405 -9.47 -53.28 -15.51
N PRO A 406 -10.52 -54.06 -15.83
CA PRO A 406 -11.33 -54.77 -14.85
C PRO A 406 -10.59 -55.92 -14.16
#